data_AF-A0A516RLL5-F1
#
_entry.id   AF-A0A516RLL5-F1
#
_cell.length_a   1.000
_cell.length_b   1.000
_cell.length_c   1.000
_cell.angle_alpha   90.00
_cell.angle_beta   90.00
_cell.angle_gamma   90.00
#
_symmetry.space_group_name_H-M   'P 1'
#
loop_
_entity.id
_entity.type
_entity.pdbx_description
1 polymer ?
#
loop_
_entity_poly.entity_id
_entity_poly.type
_entity_poly.pdbx_seq_one_letter_code
_entity_poly.pdbx_strand_id
1 'polypeptide(L)'
;MLTAYEVKLLRRALLEWGGPARCSHQLAVGMGFAGVQDLYDQCERLRSALSSDTPLSSADWARTLLAAEIVFVSDLSGSGFEWSTTTGISDELAIRTLRSIQRKLAKTVSPYYGKTPSE
;
A
#
# COMPACT_ATOMS: atom_id res chain seq x y z
N MET A 1 3.95 2.26 16.57
CA MET A 1 4.89 1.58 15.64
C MET A 1 4.24 0.32 15.09
N LEU A 2 4.54 0.00 13.82
CA LEU A 2 4.07 -1.23 13.17
C LEU A 2 4.95 -2.42 13.58
N THR A 3 4.40 -3.63 13.56
CA THR A 3 5.17 -4.86 13.77
C THR A 3 5.92 -5.27 12.50
N ALA A 4 6.91 -6.15 12.64
CA ALA A 4 7.61 -6.72 11.48
C ALA A 4 6.67 -7.42 10.49
N TYR A 5 5.58 -8.04 11.00
CA TYR A 5 4.58 -8.68 10.15
C TYR A 5 3.73 -7.67 9.37
N GLU A 6 3.32 -6.58 10.04
CA GLU A 6 2.59 -5.48 9.41
C GLU A 6 3.45 -4.78 8.34
N VAL A 7 4.73 -4.55 8.64
CA VAL A 7 5.70 -4.01 7.67
C VAL A 7 5.89 -4.98 6.49
N LYS A 8 5.98 -6.28 6.73
CA LYS A 8 6.09 -7.30 5.68
C LYS A 8 4.86 -7.27 4.75
N LEU A 9 3.65 -7.15 5.31
CA LEU A 9 2.43 -7.03 4.53
C LEU A 9 2.48 -5.81 3.60
N LEU A 10 2.79 -4.63 4.13
CA LEU A 10 2.87 -3.39 3.33
C LEU A 10 3.93 -3.47 2.24
N ARG A 11 5.12 -3.99 2.57
CA ARG A 11 6.18 -4.19 1.58
C ARG A 11 5.76 -5.13 0.47
N ARG A 12 5.07 -6.22 0.81
CA ARG A 12 4.60 -7.17 -0.20
C ARG A 12 3.51 -6.54 -1.07
N ALA A 13 2.56 -5.83 -0.47
CA ALA A 13 1.52 -5.11 -1.20
C ALA A 13 2.10 -4.13 -2.23
N LEU A 14 3.09 -3.32 -1.83
CA LEU A 14 3.77 -2.40 -2.75
C LEU A 14 4.48 -3.11 -3.92
N LEU A 15 4.98 -4.33 -3.70
CA LEU A 15 5.66 -5.10 -4.76
C LEU A 15 4.67 -5.64 -5.81
N GLU A 16 3.43 -5.94 -5.43
CA GLU A 16 2.42 -6.43 -6.38
C GLU A 16 2.06 -5.39 -7.45
N TRP A 17 2.26 -4.09 -7.17
CA TRP A 17 2.10 -3.03 -8.18
C TRP A 17 3.12 -3.12 -9.33
N GLY A 18 4.32 -3.64 -9.07
CA GLY A 18 5.31 -3.94 -10.12
C GLY A 18 5.09 -5.30 -10.81
N GLY A 19 4.02 -6.02 -10.46
CA GLY A 19 3.69 -7.36 -10.94
C GLY A 19 2.31 -7.43 -11.61
N PRO A 20 1.41 -8.32 -11.16
CA PRO A 20 0.14 -8.60 -11.86
C PRO A 20 -0.90 -7.48 -11.77
N ALA A 21 -0.74 -6.53 -10.83
CA ALA A 21 -1.68 -5.43 -10.65
C ALA A 21 -1.68 -4.48 -11.86
N ARG A 22 -2.87 -4.03 -12.24
CA ARG A 22 -3.07 -3.19 -13.43
C ARG A 22 -3.53 -1.80 -13.00
N CYS A 23 -2.56 -0.91 -12.74
CA CYS A 23 -2.87 0.45 -12.36
C CYS A 23 -3.14 1.33 -13.59
N SER A 24 -4.32 1.94 -13.65
CA SER A 24 -4.57 3.03 -14.61
C SER A 24 -3.90 4.31 -14.12
N HIS A 25 -3.66 5.26 -15.03
CA HIS A 25 -3.13 6.57 -14.67
C HIS A 25 -4.03 7.29 -13.65
N GLN A 26 -5.35 7.27 -13.84
CA GLN A 26 -6.30 7.91 -12.93
C GLN A 26 -6.28 7.27 -11.54
N LEU A 27 -6.11 5.95 -11.47
CA LEU A 27 -5.99 5.25 -10.20
C LEU A 27 -4.70 5.63 -9.46
N ALA A 28 -3.56 5.67 -10.17
CA ALA A 28 -2.29 6.12 -9.61
C ALA A 28 -2.41 7.55 -9.05
N VAL A 29 -3.03 8.46 -9.81
CA VAL A 29 -3.31 9.83 -9.35
C VAL A 29 -4.25 9.85 -8.15
N GLY A 30 -5.31 9.05 -8.16
CA GLY A 30 -6.24 8.91 -7.02
C GLY A 30 -5.54 8.42 -5.74
N MET A 31 -4.54 7.56 -5.88
CA MET A 31 -3.71 7.08 -4.77
C MET A 31 -2.66 8.09 -4.29
N GLY A 32 -2.51 9.22 -4.98
CA GLY A 32 -1.57 10.29 -4.63
C GLY A 32 -0.27 10.30 -5.44
N PHE A 33 -0.10 9.42 -6.43
CA PHE A 33 1.07 9.42 -7.30
C PHE A 33 0.90 10.39 -8.49
N ALA A 34 1.99 10.81 -9.12
CA ALA A 34 1.91 11.65 -10.33
C ALA A 34 1.44 10.89 -11.58
N GLY A 35 1.46 9.55 -11.53
CA GLY A 35 1.07 8.66 -12.61
C GLY A 35 1.59 7.25 -12.37
N VAL A 36 1.46 6.36 -13.37
CA VAL A 36 1.85 4.94 -13.25
C VAL A 36 3.37 4.79 -13.04
N GLN A 37 4.19 5.57 -13.74
CA GLN A 37 5.64 5.50 -13.55
C GLN A 37 6.05 5.95 -12.13
N ASP A 38 5.49 7.07 -11.65
CA ASP A 38 5.73 7.54 -10.29
C ASP A 38 5.24 6.53 -9.24
N LEU A 39 4.11 5.85 -9.47
CA LEU A 39 3.68 4.74 -8.60
C LEU A 39 4.79 3.68 -8.46
N TYR A 40 5.41 3.24 -9.55
CA TYR A 40 6.47 2.22 -9.48
C TYR A 40 7.71 2.73 -8.75
N ASP A 41 8.18 3.93 -9.09
CA ASP A 41 9.36 4.53 -8.48
C ASP A 41 9.15 4.74 -6.97
N GLN A 42 7.96 5.22 -6.57
CA GLN A 42 7.59 5.41 -5.18
C GLN A 42 7.37 4.09 -4.45
N CYS A 43 6.80 3.06 -5.08
CA CYS A 43 6.67 1.73 -4.48
C CYS A 43 8.02 1.17 -4.06
N GLU A 44 9.05 1.30 -4.90
CA GLU A 44 10.41 0.88 -4.54
C GLU A 44 11.00 1.73 -3.42
N ARG A 45 10.87 3.07 -3.49
CA ARG A 45 11.34 3.97 -2.42
C ARG A 45 10.69 3.64 -1.07
N LEU A 46 9.36 3.50 -1.05
CA LEU A 46 8.57 3.23 0.16
C LEU A 46 8.89 1.83 0.72
N ARG A 47 9.07 0.82 -0.14
CA ARG A 47 9.52 -0.53 0.28
C ARG A 47 10.88 -0.49 0.95
N SER A 48 11.81 0.31 0.43
CA SER A 48 13.13 0.50 1.02
C SER A 48 13.00 1.19 2.38
N ALA A 49 12.28 2.31 2.46
CA ALA A 49 12.10 3.07 3.69
C ALA A 49 11.46 2.24 4.82
N LEU A 50 10.46 1.42 4.50
CA LEU A 50 9.83 0.47 5.43
C LEU A 50 10.81 -0.60 5.96
N SER A 51 11.91 -0.88 5.26
CA SER A 51 12.92 -1.86 5.67
C SER A 51 14.08 -1.27 6.47
N SER A 52 14.36 0.02 6.29
CA SER A 52 15.50 0.74 6.87
C SER A 52 15.13 1.66 8.04
N ASP A 53 13.94 1.47 8.64
CA ASP A 53 13.36 2.34 9.69
C ASP A 53 13.43 3.84 9.34
N THR A 54 13.37 4.14 8.05
CA THR A 54 13.50 5.51 7.56
C THR A 54 12.17 6.24 7.81
N PRO A 55 12.19 7.47 8.35
CA PRO A 55 10.97 8.22 8.59
C PRO A 55 10.16 8.41 7.31
N LEU A 56 8.89 8.03 7.35
CA LEU A 56 7.91 8.29 6.30
C LEU A 56 7.05 9.49 6.68
N SER A 57 6.75 10.34 5.70
CA SER A 57 5.79 11.43 5.87
C SER A 57 4.37 10.89 6.07
N SER A 58 3.45 11.73 6.56
CA SER A 58 2.04 11.36 6.66
C SER A 58 1.42 11.04 5.29
N ALA A 59 1.84 11.76 4.24
CA ALA A 59 1.46 11.49 2.86
C ALA A 59 1.96 10.12 2.39
N ASP A 60 3.21 9.78 2.69
CA ASP A 60 3.80 8.48 2.36
C ASP A 60 3.06 7.32 3.04
N TRP A 61 2.68 7.50 4.31
CA TRP A 61 1.85 6.53 5.02
C TRP A 61 0.47 6.39 4.38
N ALA A 62 -0.15 7.48 3.97
CA ALA A 62 -1.45 7.45 3.32
C ALA A 62 -1.38 6.77 1.93
N ARG A 63 -0.37 7.09 1.11
CA ARG A 63 -0.10 6.42 -0.17
C ARG A 63 0.12 4.92 0.01
N THR A 64 0.97 4.56 0.97
CA THR A 64 1.29 3.15 1.28
C THR A 64 0.05 2.38 1.71
N LEU A 65 -0.75 2.96 2.60
CA LEU A 65 -1.96 2.32 3.11
C LEU A 65 -3.01 2.12 2.01
N LEU A 66 -3.31 3.17 1.24
CA LEU A 66 -4.31 3.13 0.18
C LEU A 66 -3.89 2.18 -0.95
N ALA A 67 -2.62 2.22 -1.36
CA ALA A 67 -2.08 1.29 -2.34
C ALA A 67 -2.16 -0.17 -1.86
N ALA A 68 -1.92 -0.43 -0.58
CA ALA A 68 -2.03 -1.76 0.00
C ALA A 68 -3.49 -2.25 0.08
N GLU A 69 -4.43 -1.37 0.42
CA GLU A 69 -5.86 -1.69 0.46
C GLU A 69 -6.39 -2.09 -0.93
N ILE A 70 -6.05 -1.31 -1.95
CA ILE A 70 -6.53 -1.55 -3.31
C ILE A 70 -5.93 -2.82 -3.89
N VAL A 71 -4.61 -2.99 -3.79
CA VAL A 71 -3.93 -4.13 -4.42
C VAL A 71 -4.32 -5.46 -3.80
N PHE A 72 -4.59 -5.48 -2.49
CA PHE A 72 -5.03 -6.67 -1.77
C PHE A 72 -6.46 -7.07 -2.14
N VAL A 73 -7.40 -6.12 -2.20
CA VAL A 73 -8.83 -6.45 -2.27
C VAL A 73 -9.35 -6.50 -3.71
N SER A 74 -8.75 -5.74 -4.64
CA SER A 74 -9.31 -5.57 -5.99
C SER A 74 -8.74 -6.60 -6.97
N ASP A 75 -9.62 -7.33 -7.65
CA ASP A 75 -9.25 -8.12 -8.84
C ASP A 75 -9.22 -7.27 -10.11
N LEU A 76 -9.95 -6.16 -10.11
CA LEU A 76 -10.07 -5.28 -11.27
C LEU A 76 -8.79 -4.46 -11.50
N SER A 77 -8.16 -4.03 -10.41
CA SER A 77 -6.99 -3.16 -10.47
C SER A 77 -5.80 -3.68 -9.67
N GLY A 78 -6.04 -4.54 -8.68
CA GLY A 78 -5.03 -5.13 -7.82
C GLY A 78 -4.70 -6.56 -8.21
N SER A 79 -4.30 -7.34 -7.21
CA SER A 79 -3.93 -8.73 -7.32
C SER A 79 -4.79 -9.61 -6.41
N GLY A 80 -6.05 -9.26 -6.13
CA GLY A 80 -6.86 -9.94 -5.12
C GLY A 80 -6.95 -11.46 -5.31
N PHE A 81 -7.32 -11.91 -6.51
CA PHE A 81 -7.45 -13.31 -6.88
C PHE A 81 -6.12 -14.05 -6.75
N GLU A 82 -5.03 -13.39 -7.14
CA GLU A 82 -3.69 -13.97 -7.11
C GLU A 82 -2.98 -13.79 -5.76
N TRP A 83 -3.54 -13.01 -4.83
CA TRP A 83 -2.85 -12.51 -3.64
C TRP A 83 -2.26 -13.64 -2.81
N SER A 84 -3.07 -14.64 -2.48
CA SER A 84 -2.60 -15.79 -1.70
C SER A 84 -1.50 -16.59 -2.42
N THR A 85 -1.55 -16.64 -3.74
CA THR A 85 -0.58 -17.36 -4.59
C THR A 85 0.73 -16.59 -4.73
N THR A 86 0.67 -15.28 -4.98
CA THR A 86 1.86 -14.44 -5.19
C THR A 86 2.54 -14.10 -3.89
N THR A 87 1.78 -13.89 -2.80
CA THR A 87 2.31 -13.43 -1.51
C THR A 87 2.53 -14.55 -0.50
N GLY A 88 1.82 -15.67 -0.62
CA GLY A 88 1.76 -16.73 0.39
C GLY A 88 1.00 -16.33 1.66
N ILE A 89 0.28 -15.20 1.65
CA ILE A 89 -0.51 -14.68 2.78
C ILE A 89 -1.99 -14.95 2.49
N SER A 90 -2.67 -15.65 3.40
CA SER A 90 -4.11 -15.88 3.26
C SER A 90 -4.90 -14.57 3.42
N ASP A 91 -6.05 -14.48 2.75
CA ASP A 91 -6.95 -13.33 2.84
C ASP A 91 -7.34 -13.00 4.27
N GLU A 92 -7.66 -14.03 5.06
CA GLU A 92 -8.03 -13.87 6.47
C GLU A 92 -6.90 -13.21 7.28
N LEU A 93 -5.66 -13.62 7.04
CA LEU A 93 -4.51 -13.07 7.75
C LEU A 93 -4.18 -11.66 7.25
N ALA A 94 -4.28 -11.44 5.93
CA ALA A 94 -4.08 -10.14 5.31
C ALA A 94 -5.09 -9.11 5.82
N ILE A 95 -6.39 -9.41 5.83
CA ILE A 95 -7.43 -8.46 6.28
C ILE A 95 -7.31 -8.16 7.78
N ARG A 96 -7.03 -9.16 8.63
CA ARG A 96 -6.80 -8.95 10.07
C ARG A 96 -5.61 -8.01 10.32
N THR A 97 -4.53 -8.22 9.57
CA THR A 97 -3.30 -7.42 9.67
C THR A 97 -3.52 -6.00 9.14
N LEU A 98 -4.20 -5.86 8.00
CA LEU A 98 -4.53 -4.57 7.41
C LEU A 98 -5.39 -3.72 8.35
N ARG A 99 -6.39 -4.32 9.00
CA ARG A 99 -7.20 -3.64 10.03
C ARG A 99 -6.38 -3.19 11.23
N SER A 100 -5.35 -3.95 11.62
CA SER A 100 -4.40 -3.54 12.66
C SER A 100 -3.58 -2.32 12.23
N ILE A 101 -3.04 -2.34 11.01
CA ILE A 101 -2.29 -1.23 10.42
C ILE A 101 -3.15 0.03 10.37
N GLN A 102 -4.37 -0.05 9.84
CA GLN A 102 -5.30 1.08 9.75
C GLN A 102 -5.53 1.74 11.12
N ARG A 103 -5.76 0.95 12.17
CA ARG A 103 -5.92 1.49 13.54
C ARG A 103 -4.67 2.19 14.05
N LYS A 104 -3.49 1.64 13.77
CA LYS A 104 -2.20 2.21 14.21
C LYS A 104 -1.84 3.49 13.45
N LEU A 105 -2.18 3.56 12.17
CA LEU A 105 -1.91 4.71 11.31
C LEU A 105 -3.02 5.77 11.35
N ALA A 106 -4.19 5.48 11.94
CA ALA A 106 -5.38 6.32 11.88
C ALA A 106 -5.11 7.81 12.14
N LYS A 107 -4.36 8.15 13.19
CA LYS A 107 -4.01 9.55 13.50
C LYS A 107 -3.06 10.18 12.48
N THR A 108 -2.13 9.38 11.95
CA THR A 108 -1.15 9.83 10.96
C THR A 108 -1.83 10.12 9.62
N VAL A 109 -2.78 9.28 9.20
CA VAL A 109 -3.41 9.37 7.88
C VAL A 109 -4.75 10.11 7.88
N SER A 110 -5.34 10.43 9.04
CA SER A 110 -6.65 11.10 9.11
C SER A 110 -6.76 12.41 8.32
N PRO A 111 -5.70 13.24 8.13
CA PRO A 111 -5.79 14.43 7.29
C PRO A 111 -6.16 14.14 5.83
N TYR A 112 -5.92 12.90 5.36
CA TYR A 112 -6.13 12.45 3.98
C TYR A 112 -7.42 11.65 3.79
N TYR A 113 -8.26 11.49 4.81
CA TYR A 113 -9.53 10.78 4.64
C TYR A 113 -10.43 11.50 3.64
N GLY A 114 -10.84 10.78 2.59
CA GLY A 114 -11.63 11.32 1.48
C GLY A 114 -10.87 12.29 0.57
N LYS A 115 -9.54 12.37 0.68
CA LYS A 115 -8.68 13.26 -0.11
C LYS A 115 -7.53 12.49 -0.73
N THR A 116 -7.01 13.01 -1.82
CA THR A 116 -5.79 12.46 -2.43
C THR A 116 -4.59 12.71 -1.49
N PRO A 117 -3.72 11.70 -1.26
CA PRO A 117 -2.47 11.88 -0.53
C PRO A 117 -1.47 12.78 -1.28
N SER A 118 -1.62 14.10 -1.13
CA SER A 118 -0.63 15.07 -1.62
C SER A 118 0.43 15.35 -0.55
N GLU A 119 1.59 15.85 -1.01
CA GLU A 119 2.52 16.57 -0.11
C GLU A 119 1.83 17.79 0.52
#